data_AF-A0A414W767-F1
#
_entry.id   AF-A0A414W767-F1
#
_cell.length_a   1.000
_cell.length_b   1.000
_cell.length_c   1.000
_cell.angle_alpha   90.00
_cell.angle_beta   90.00
_cell.angle_gamma   90.00
#
_symmetry.space_group_name_H-M   'P 1'
#
loop_
_entity.id
_entity.type
_entity.pdbx_description
1 polymer ?
#
loop_
_entity_poly.entity_id
_entity_poly.type
_entity_poly.pdbx_seq_one_letter_code
_entity_poly.pdbx_strand_id
1 'polypeptide(L)'
;MVNPNTKGFDHFTDEAFYYGWCENCGLGVALTDKEEIRNEILEKYHRFKKENACEPHYANCRIVQRNSGQVKDVRIMLSPDTGMADDGIFFYCHTLERLIGLSVPGRESFTLTECFGFALLTDKEKMERQVFKHEADGKPIIVTGREVLLFYGEHYGIRPEELKQYATEYCCHIKHYREYGYPLLDRSLVKKMLEEEERITKGETRSFTLRIHFPWHVKITKEDNPEYAPYRYALNAYCLDNPQCFNRRYTTLEKALLHCLNGFNENATIKDRYHSIGEYLIQK
;
A
#
# COMPACT_ATOMS: atom_id res chain seq x y z
N MET A 1 25.61 -6.73 -36.55
CA MET A 1 25.79 -7.95 -37.35
C MET A 1 24.66 -8.06 -38.37
N VAL A 2 25.03 -8.36 -39.61
CA VAL A 2 24.09 -8.58 -40.72
C VAL A 2 24.01 -10.07 -40.97
N ASN A 3 22.80 -10.62 -41.04
CA ASN A 3 22.61 -12.00 -41.41
C ASN A 3 23.08 -12.20 -42.87
N PRO A 4 24.08 -13.05 -43.14
CA PRO A 4 24.68 -13.15 -44.47
C PRO A 4 23.74 -13.74 -45.52
N ASN A 5 22.69 -14.44 -45.10
CA ASN A 5 21.72 -15.09 -45.99
C ASN A 5 20.54 -14.17 -46.33
N THR A 6 20.06 -13.38 -45.37
CA THR A 6 18.92 -12.48 -45.58
C THR A 6 19.33 -11.05 -45.89
N LYS A 7 20.61 -10.71 -45.69
CA LYS A 7 21.17 -9.34 -45.72
C LYS A 7 20.44 -8.35 -44.79
N GLY A 8 19.60 -8.85 -43.88
CA GLY A 8 18.93 -8.07 -42.86
C GLY A 8 19.83 -7.81 -41.67
N PHE A 9 19.66 -6.65 -41.04
CA PHE A 9 20.27 -6.39 -39.73
C PHE A 9 19.67 -7.37 -38.71
N ASP A 10 20.52 -8.18 -38.10
CA ASP A 10 20.10 -9.20 -37.13
C ASP A 10 20.09 -8.60 -35.71
N HIS A 11 21.23 -8.03 -35.30
CA HIS A 11 21.36 -7.27 -34.05
C HIS A 11 22.58 -6.36 -34.12
N PHE A 12 22.57 -5.25 -33.37
CA PHE A 12 23.72 -4.37 -33.22
C PHE A 12 24.72 -4.98 -32.23
N THR A 13 26.01 -4.97 -32.58
CA THR A 13 27.09 -5.38 -31.66
C THR A 13 27.16 -4.38 -30.51
N ASP A 14 27.72 -4.79 -29.36
CA ASP A 14 27.73 -3.97 -28.14
C ASP A 14 28.47 -2.63 -28.30
N GLU A 15 29.27 -2.49 -29.36
CA GLU A 15 29.99 -1.26 -29.70
C GLU A 15 29.37 -0.42 -30.83
N ALA A 16 28.31 -0.89 -31.48
CA ALA A 16 27.76 -0.25 -32.68
C ALA A 16 27.18 1.15 -32.46
N PHE A 17 26.96 1.54 -31.19
CA PHE A 17 26.44 2.86 -30.80
C PHE A 17 27.50 3.75 -30.12
N TYR A 18 28.75 3.31 -29.99
CA TYR A 18 29.79 4.15 -29.41
C TYR A 18 30.31 5.20 -30.39
N TYR A 19 30.28 4.92 -31.69
CA TYR A 19 30.88 5.76 -32.72
C TYR A 19 30.04 5.76 -34.00
N GLY A 20 29.84 6.96 -34.55
CA GLY A 20 29.17 7.21 -35.81
C GLY A 20 30.17 7.74 -36.82
N TRP A 21 30.14 7.18 -38.02
CA TRP A 21 31.00 7.61 -39.11
C TRP A 21 30.25 8.61 -39.99
N CYS A 22 30.79 9.82 -40.14
CA CYS A 22 30.25 10.84 -41.02
C CYS A 22 30.88 10.70 -42.42
N GLU A 23 30.13 10.23 -43.41
CA GLU A 23 30.66 10.07 -44.77
C GLU A 23 31.02 11.40 -45.44
N ASN A 24 30.35 12.50 -45.08
CA ASN A 24 30.65 13.83 -45.62
C ASN A 24 31.94 14.44 -45.07
N CYS A 25 32.27 14.13 -43.82
CA CYS A 25 33.39 14.74 -43.12
C CYS A 25 34.55 13.78 -42.84
N GLY A 26 34.38 12.49 -43.17
CA GLY A 26 35.42 11.45 -43.04
C GLY A 26 35.87 11.19 -41.61
N LEU A 27 35.04 11.54 -40.63
CA LEU A 27 35.37 11.49 -39.21
C LEU A 27 34.44 10.52 -38.49
N GLY A 28 35.04 9.66 -37.66
CA GLY A 28 34.33 8.90 -36.64
C GLY A 28 34.14 9.76 -35.40
N VAL A 29 32.91 9.97 -34.97
CA VAL A 29 32.55 10.75 -33.79
C VAL A 29 31.90 9.83 -32.77
N ALA A 30 32.23 9.97 -31.49
CA ALA A 30 31.52 9.23 -30.46
C ALA A 30 30.04 9.66 -30.43
N LEU A 31 29.09 8.73 -30.57
CA LEU A 31 27.66 9.08 -30.62
C LEU A 31 27.10 9.43 -29.23
N THR A 32 27.81 9.02 -28.17
CA THR A 32 27.51 9.38 -26.79
C THR A 32 28.81 9.80 -26.12
N ASP A 33 28.97 11.09 -25.81
CA ASP A 33 30.08 11.55 -24.97
C ASP A 33 29.77 11.19 -23.52
N LYS A 34 30.31 10.06 -23.09
CA LYS A 34 30.18 9.54 -21.73
C LYS A 34 30.66 10.56 -20.69
N GLU A 35 31.74 11.29 -20.98
CA GLU A 35 32.31 12.23 -20.02
C GLU A 35 31.48 13.51 -19.96
N GLU A 36 30.88 13.94 -21.08
CA GLU A 36 29.89 15.02 -21.09
C GLU A 36 28.68 14.69 -20.22
N ILE A 37 28.02 13.55 -20.44
CA ILE A 37 26.85 13.13 -19.66
C ILE A 37 27.23 12.92 -18.18
N ARG A 38 28.41 12.35 -17.92
CA ARG A 38 28.92 12.20 -16.56
C ARG A 38 29.08 13.55 -15.86
N ASN A 39 29.73 14.50 -16.51
CA ASN A 39 29.95 15.84 -15.96
C ASN A 39 28.62 16.55 -15.73
N GLU A 40 27.68 16.44 -16.67
CA GLU A 40 26.32 16.99 -16.53
C GLU A 40 25.59 16.42 -15.31
N ILE A 41 25.61 15.09 -15.12
CA ILE A 41 25.02 14.41 -13.97
C ILE A 41 25.65 14.90 -12.67
N LEU A 42 26.99 14.96 -12.61
CA LEU A 42 27.74 15.39 -11.43
C LEU A 42 27.46 16.86 -11.08
N GLU A 43 27.45 17.75 -12.07
CA GLU A 43 27.12 19.17 -11.88
C GLU A 43 25.71 19.34 -11.32
N LYS A 44 24.73 18.65 -11.91
CA LYS A 44 23.33 18.68 -11.45
C LYS A 44 23.18 18.11 -10.04
N TYR A 45 23.93 17.06 -9.72
CA TYR A 45 23.95 16.45 -8.40
C TYR A 45 24.56 17.39 -7.35
N HIS A 46 25.71 17.99 -7.64
CA HIS A 46 26.36 18.93 -6.74
C HIS A 46 25.52 20.19 -6.50
N ARG A 47 24.86 20.70 -7.55
CA ARG A 47 23.89 21.78 -7.43
C ARG A 47 22.74 21.39 -6.48
N PHE A 48 22.13 20.23 -6.69
CA PHE A 48 21.06 19.73 -5.82
C PHE A 48 21.52 19.62 -4.37
N LYS A 49 22.71 19.04 -4.12
CA LYS A 49 23.30 18.88 -2.78
C LYS A 49 23.54 20.22 -2.11
N LYS A 50 24.02 21.22 -2.85
CA LYS A 50 24.25 22.58 -2.35
C LYS A 50 22.95 23.27 -1.95
N GLU A 51 21.88 23.07 -2.71
CA GLU A 51 20.58 23.69 -2.47
C GLU A 51 19.78 23.02 -1.36
N ASN A 52 19.84 21.69 -1.25
CA ASN A 52 18.96 20.89 -0.37
C ASN A 52 19.67 20.34 0.88
N ALA A 53 21.00 20.39 0.93
CA ALA A 53 21.84 19.84 2.02
C ALA A 53 21.59 18.34 2.35
N CYS A 54 21.01 17.58 1.43
CA CYS A 54 20.68 16.15 1.60
C CYS A 54 20.92 15.36 0.31
N GLU A 55 20.98 14.02 0.42
CA GLU A 55 21.02 13.14 -0.75
C GLU A 55 19.69 13.16 -1.51
N PRO A 56 19.71 13.16 -2.86
CA PRO A 56 18.49 13.02 -3.64
C PRO A 56 17.91 11.60 -3.52
N HIS A 57 16.59 11.50 -3.59
CA HIS A 57 15.94 10.19 -3.58
C HIS A 57 15.95 9.56 -4.97
N TYR A 58 15.72 10.35 -6.02
CA TYR A 58 15.69 9.87 -7.39
C TYR A 58 16.22 10.92 -8.38
N ALA A 59 16.55 10.46 -9.58
CA ALA A 59 16.87 11.29 -10.74
C ALA A 59 15.76 11.20 -11.79
N ASN A 60 15.43 12.33 -12.42
CA ASN A 60 14.61 12.38 -13.62
C ASN A 60 15.52 12.30 -14.84
N CYS A 61 15.35 11.28 -15.66
CA CYS A 61 16.26 10.99 -16.76
C CYS A 61 15.50 10.70 -18.05
N ARG A 62 16.17 10.90 -19.18
CA ARG A 62 15.75 10.37 -20.47
C ARG A 62 16.53 9.11 -20.77
N ILE A 63 15.82 8.09 -21.25
CA ILE A 63 16.41 6.84 -21.69
C ILE A 63 15.99 6.52 -23.12
N VAL A 64 16.82 5.73 -23.80
CA VAL A 64 16.49 5.10 -25.07
C VAL A 64 16.46 3.59 -24.86
N GLN A 65 15.34 2.95 -25.19
CA GLN A 65 15.22 1.49 -25.13
C GLN A 65 16.00 0.84 -26.28
N ARG A 66 16.86 -0.13 -25.98
CA ARG A 66 17.73 -0.80 -26.97
C ARG A 66 16.93 -1.54 -28.04
N ASN A 67 15.83 -2.18 -27.65
CA ASN A 67 15.07 -3.06 -28.54
C ASN A 67 14.17 -2.29 -29.52
N SER A 68 13.60 -1.17 -29.08
CA SER A 68 12.60 -0.41 -29.84
C SER A 68 13.11 0.94 -30.34
N GLY A 69 14.25 1.42 -29.84
CA GLY A 69 14.69 2.80 -30.02
C GLY A 69 13.78 3.83 -29.34
N GLN A 70 12.81 3.38 -28.54
CA GLN A 70 11.84 4.29 -27.94
C GLN A 70 12.50 5.16 -26.88
N VAL A 71 12.30 6.47 -27.00
CA VAL A 71 12.71 7.46 -26.01
C VAL A 71 11.65 7.57 -24.91
N LYS A 72 12.07 7.54 -23.64
CA LYS A 72 11.18 7.72 -22.49
C LYS A 72 11.81 8.61 -21.43
N ASP A 73 10.99 9.44 -20.80
CA ASP A 73 11.35 10.17 -19.61
C ASP A 73 10.92 9.36 -18.38
N VAL A 74 11.84 9.10 -17.46
CA VAL A 74 11.71 8.12 -16.38
C VAL A 74 12.29 8.63 -15.06
N ARG A 75 11.83 8.04 -13.95
CA ARG A 75 12.45 8.22 -12.63
C ARG A 75 13.34 7.04 -12.28
N ILE A 76 14.59 7.31 -11.92
CA ILE A 76 15.56 6.31 -11.51
C ILE A 76 15.89 6.52 -10.03
N MET A 77 15.63 5.51 -9.20
CA MET A 77 15.81 5.58 -7.75
C MET A 77 17.28 5.48 -7.35
N LEU A 78 17.69 6.40 -6.48
CA LEU A 78 19.05 6.50 -5.92
C LEU A 78 19.08 6.17 -4.44
N SER A 79 18.01 6.40 -3.69
CA SER A 79 17.95 5.92 -2.31
C SER A 79 17.76 4.40 -2.24
N PRO A 80 18.22 3.74 -1.16
CA PRO A 80 17.82 2.37 -0.87
C PRO A 80 16.30 2.29 -0.81
N ASP A 81 15.74 1.19 -1.32
CA ASP A 81 14.30 1.00 -1.35
C ASP A 81 13.75 0.95 0.09
N THR A 82 12.80 1.84 0.40
CA THR A 82 12.12 1.90 1.69
C THR A 82 10.77 1.19 1.69
N GLY A 83 10.35 0.61 0.54
CA GLY A 83 9.28 -0.38 0.48
C GLY A 83 8.48 -0.43 -0.83
N MET A 84 7.27 -0.96 -0.80
CA MET A 84 6.64 -1.64 -1.94
C MET A 84 5.95 -0.75 -3.00
N ALA A 85 6.03 0.57 -2.95
CA ALA A 85 5.30 1.43 -3.92
C ALA A 85 6.14 1.65 -5.19
N ASP A 86 5.89 0.91 -6.27
CA ASP A 86 6.73 0.92 -7.48
C ASP A 86 6.14 1.74 -8.65
N ASP A 87 4.97 2.35 -8.48
CA ASP A 87 4.10 2.82 -9.56
C ASP A 87 4.64 3.97 -10.43
N GLY A 88 5.87 4.42 -10.22
CA GLY A 88 6.50 5.38 -11.13
C GLY A 88 8.01 5.43 -11.05
N ILE A 89 8.65 4.38 -10.54
CA ILE A 89 10.10 4.20 -10.62
C ILE A 89 10.38 3.22 -11.74
N PHE A 90 11.23 3.63 -12.68
CA PHE A 90 11.58 2.78 -13.82
C PHE A 90 12.74 1.83 -13.49
N PHE A 91 13.69 2.30 -12.67
CA PHE A 91 14.90 1.55 -12.38
C PHE A 91 15.50 1.94 -11.03
N TYR A 92 16.23 1.03 -10.39
CA TYR A 92 16.86 1.23 -9.08
C TYR A 92 18.38 1.13 -9.21
N CYS A 93 19.08 2.23 -9.00
CA CYS A 93 20.54 2.31 -9.01
C CYS A 93 21.15 2.23 -7.61
N HIS A 94 20.48 2.80 -6.60
CA HIS A 94 20.96 2.93 -5.21
C HIS A 94 22.24 3.77 -5.02
N THR A 95 22.97 4.10 -6.08
CA THR A 95 24.18 4.93 -6.05
C THR A 95 24.26 5.83 -7.29
N LEU A 96 24.95 6.96 -7.13
CA LEU A 96 25.22 7.90 -8.22
C LEU A 96 26.15 7.28 -9.28
N GLU A 97 27.12 6.49 -8.87
CA GLU A 97 28.07 5.82 -9.76
C GLU A 97 27.33 4.83 -10.67
N ARG A 98 26.33 4.12 -10.14
CA ARG A 98 25.51 3.23 -10.95
C ARG A 98 24.61 3.99 -11.90
N LEU A 99 24.08 5.16 -11.52
CA LEU A 99 23.34 6.05 -12.43
C LEU A 99 24.23 6.51 -13.59
N ILE A 100 25.47 6.95 -13.30
CA ILE A 100 26.44 7.34 -14.33
C ILE A 100 26.77 6.14 -15.24
N GLY A 101 26.87 4.94 -14.67
CA GLY A 101 27.09 3.72 -15.45
C GLY A 101 25.99 3.42 -16.48
N LEU A 102 24.76 3.95 -16.30
CA LEU A 102 23.67 3.78 -17.25
C LEU A 102 23.81 4.62 -18.52
N SER A 103 24.72 5.61 -18.56
CA SER A 103 24.98 6.41 -19.76
C SER A 103 25.76 5.66 -20.85
N VAL A 104 26.26 4.47 -20.51
CA VAL A 104 27.00 3.60 -21.40
C VAL A 104 26.12 2.39 -21.71
N PRO A 105 25.89 2.05 -22.99
CA PRO A 105 25.24 0.80 -23.37
C PRO A 105 25.87 -0.40 -22.65
N GLY A 106 25.05 -1.12 -21.88
CA GLY A 106 25.52 -2.22 -21.03
C GLY A 106 24.60 -3.42 -21.10
N ARG A 107 24.49 -4.13 -19.98
CA ARG A 107 23.58 -5.29 -19.83
C ARG A 107 22.11 -4.88 -19.78
N GLU A 108 21.83 -3.64 -19.42
CA GLU A 108 20.47 -3.13 -19.31
C GLU A 108 19.83 -2.97 -20.70
N SER A 109 18.51 -3.12 -20.77
CA SER A 109 17.73 -3.00 -22.02
C SER A 109 17.54 -1.56 -22.49
N PHE A 110 18.23 -0.60 -21.88
CA PHE A 110 18.13 0.82 -22.14
C PHE A 110 19.47 1.53 -21.88
N THR A 111 19.60 2.74 -22.40
CA THR A 111 20.75 3.63 -22.15
C THR A 111 20.22 4.99 -21.72
N LEU A 112 20.81 5.56 -20.66
CA LEU A 112 20.53 6.91 -20.19
C LEU A 112 21.19 7.91 -21.13
N THR A 113 20.42 8.83 -21.68
CA THR A 113 20.94 9.84 -22.62
C THR A 113 20.92 11.25 -22.04
N GLU A 114 20.11 11.51 -21.01
CA GLU A 114 19.99 12.83 -20.40
C GLU A 114 19.57 12.71 -18.93
N CYS A 115 20.04 13.61 -18.07
CA CYS A 115 19.60 13.72 -16.68
C CYS A 115 19.00 15.11 -16.45
N PHE A 116 17.68 15.24 -16.37
CA PHE A 116 17.02 16.53 -16.17
C PHE A 116 17.33 17.14 -14.80
N GLY A 117 17.51 16.30 -13.78
CA GLY A 117 17.87 16.73 -12.45
C GLY A 117 17.47 15.72 -11.39
N PHE A 118 17.67 16.13 -10.14
CA PHE A 118 17.45 15.31 -8.96
C PHE A 118 16.32 15.88 -8.11
N ALA A 119 15.62 15.00 -7.38
CA ALA A 119 14.49 15.39 -6.57
C ALA A 119 14.35 14.52 -5.32
N LEU A 120 13.55 15.03 -4.38
CA LEU A 120 13.10 14.29 -3.21
C LEU A 120 11.71 13.72 -3.47
N LEU A 121 11.45 12.53 -2.93
CA LEU A 121 10.07 12.05 -2.78
C LEU A 121 9.26 13.06 -1.96
N THR A 122 8.00 13.24 -2.36
CA THR A 122 7.01 13.95 -1.55
C THR A 122 6.74 13.19 -0.25
N ASP A 123 6.19 13.85 0.77
CA ASP A 123 5.88 13.17 2.02
C ASP A 123 4.83 12.07 1.83
N LYS A 124 3.87 12.27 0.92
CA LYS A 124 2.91 11.22 0.52
C LYS A 124 3.60 10.00 -0.07
N GLU A 125 4.53 10.18 -1.00
CA GLU A 125 5.28 9.05 -1.60
C GLU A 125 6.17 8.34 -0.57
N LYS A 126 6.80 9.08 0.36
CA LYS A 126 7.55 8.49 1.47
C LYS A 126 6.63 7.66 2.35
N MET A 127 5.45 8.17 2.68
CA MET A 127 4.45 7.47 3.48
C MET A 127 3.96 6.20 2.78
N GLU A 128 3.60 6.27 1.49
CA GLU A 128 3.10 5.13 0.71
C GLU A 128 4.10 3.96 0.67
N ARG A 129 5.41 4.27 0.65
CA ARG A 129 6.48 3.28 0.65
C ARG A 129 6.70 2.59 1.99
N GLN A 130 6.30 3.18 3.13
CA GLN A 130 6.57 2.58 4.43
C GLN A 130 5.93 1.20 4.59
N VAL A 131 6.65 0.30 5.25
CA VAL A 131 6.19 -1.07 5.54
C VAL A 131 6.20 -1.30 7.04
N PHE A 132 5.04 -1.70 7.57
CA PHE A 132 4.82 -2.02 8.96
C PHE A 132 4.61 -3.52 9.11
N LYS A 133 5.41 -4.15 9.96
CA LYS A 133 5.31 -5.57 10.28
C LYS A 133 4.58 -5.73 11.61
N HIS A 134 3.52 -6.50 11.59
CA HIS A 134 2.70 -6.83 12.74
C HIS A 134 2.62 -8.36 12.89
N GLU A 135 2.18 -8.80 14.06
CA GLU A 135 1.88 -10.20 14.34
C GLU A 135 0.44 -10.29 14.85
N ALA A 136 -0.34 -11.19 14.27
CA ALA A 136 -1.68 -11.52 14.76
C ALA A 136 -1.89 -13.03 14.65
N ASP A 137 -2.39 -13.65 15.72
CA ASP A 137 -2.59 -15.11 15.83
C ASP A 137 -1.35 -15.94 15.44
N GLY A 138 -0.15 -15.46 15.82
CA GLY A 138 1.12 -16.12 15.52
C GLY A 138 1.54 -16.07 14.06
N LYS A 139 0.86 -15.27 13.23
CA LYS A 139 1.18 -15.06 11.81
C LYS A 139 1.69 -13.63 11.56
N PRO A 140 2.75 -13.44 10.76
CA PRO A 140 3.20 -12.12 10.37
C PRO A 140 2.21 -11.48 9.38
N ILE A 141 1.76 -10.27 9.69
CA ILE A 141 0.93 -9.44 8.81
C ILE A 141 1.74 -8.21 8.41
N ILE A 142 1.85 -7.98 7.10
CA ILE A 142 2.55 -6.84 6.53
C ILE A 142 1.52 -5.80 6.14
N VAL A 143 1.63 -4.57 6.62
CA VAL A 143 0.81 -3.43 6.21
C VAL A 143 1.71 -2.40 5.52
N THR A 144 1.29 -1.90 4.36
CA THR A 144 1.99 -0.81 3.68
C THR A 144 1.30 0.52 3.97
N GLY A 145 2.06 1.62 3.96
CA GLY A 145 1.50 2.96 4.10
C GLY A 145 0.51 3.29 2.98
N ARG A 146 0.72 2.73 1.78
CA ARG A 146 -0.23 2.83 0.68
C ARG A 146 -1.59 2.22 1.01
N GLU A 147 -1.64 1.03 1.61
CA GLU A 147 -2.90 0.42 2.03
C GLU A 147 -3.65 1.28 3.04
N VAL A 148 -2.92 1.84 4.00
CA VAL A 148 -3.48 2.73 5.02
C VAL A 148 -4.07 3.99 4.37
N LEU A 149 -3.30 4.66 3.52
CA LEU A 149 -3.73 5.88 2.84
C LEU A 149 -4.90 5.64 1.89
N LEU A 150 -4.96 4.49 1.22
CA LEU A 150 -6.10 4.12 0.38
C LEU A 150 -7.36 3.83 1.21
N PHE A 151 -7.21 3.19 2.37
CA PHE A 151 -8.35 2.84 3.22
C PHE A 151 -8.98 4.06 3.90
N TYR A 152 -8.16 4.94 4.47
CA TYR A 152 -8.66 6.16 5.13
C TYR A 152 -8.99 7.27 4.14
N GLY A 153 -8.28 7.35 3.01
CA GLY A 153 -8.49 8.37 1.99
C GLY A 153 -7.95 9.75 2.39
N GLU A 154 -7.91 10.68 1.43
CA GLU A 154 -7.21 11.97 1.59
C GLU A 154 -7.85 12.90 2.64
N HIS A 155 -9.16 12.80 2.84
CA HIS A 155 -9.92 13.63 3.79
C HIS A 155 -9.53 13.40 5.26
N TYR A 156 -8.89 12.26 5.58
CA TYR A 156 -8.36 12.01 6.92
C TYR A 156 -7.10 12.81 7.23
N GLY A 157 -6.40 13.34 6.22
CA GLY A 157 -5.25 14.22 6.42
C GLY A 157 -4.14 13.59 7.27
N ILE A 158 -3.92 12.28 7.14
CA ILE A 158 -2.95 11.52 7.96
C ILE A 158 -1.56 12.14 7.80
N ARG A 159 -0.93 12.50 8.91
CA ARG A 159 0.44 13.03 8.91
C ARG A 159 1.48 11.90 8.96
N PRO A 160 2.71 12.14 8.47
CA PRO A 160 3.76 11.12 8.47
C PRO A 160 4.02 10.48 9.85
N GLU A 161 3.97 11.26 10.92
CA GLU A 161 4.18 10.82 12.30
C GLU A 161 3.04 9.93 12.84
N GLU A 162 1.83 10.04 12.29
CA GLU A 162 0.65 9.28 12.71
C GLU A 162 0.49 7.96 11.93
N LEU A 163 1.17 7.83 10.79
CA LEU A 163 1.00 6.71 9.87
C LEU A 163 1.17 5.35 10.55
N LYS A 164 2.14 5.24 11.48
CA LYS A 164 2.38 3.99 12.23
C LYS A 164 1.20 3.60 13.12
N GLN A 165 0.54 4.58 13.75
CA GLN A 165 -0.65 4.33 14.56
C GLN A 165 -1.79 3.84 13.67
N TYR A 166 -2.06 4.56 12.58
CA TYR A 166 -3.11 4.16 11.63
C TYR A 166 -2.83 2.80 10.96
N ALA A 167 -1.57 2.46 10.69
CA ALA A 167 -1.18 1.13 10.22
C ALA A 167 -1.48 0.04 11.25
N THR A 168 -1.26 0.33 12.53
CA THR A 168 -1.58 -0.58 13.64
C THR A 168 -3.08 -0.79 13.75
N GLU A 169 -3.87 0.29 13.72
CA GLU A 169 -5.34 0.21 13.76
C GLU A 169 -5.89 -0.53 12.54
N TYR A 170 -5.39 -0.21 11.34
CA TYR A 170 -5.75 -0.91 10.11
C TYR A 170 -5.41 -2.41 10.19
N CYS A 171 -4.23 -2.77 10.70
CA CYS A 171 -3.87 -4.17 10.91
C CYS A 171 -4.84 -4.86 11.88
N CYS A 172 -5.01 -4.27 13.07
CA CYS A 172 -5.74 -4.83 14.20
C CYS A 172 -7.26 -4.86 14.04
N HIS A 173 -7.83 -4.10 13.10
CA HIS A 173 -9.28 -3.98 12.94
C HIS A 173 -9.77 -4.36 11.55
N ILE A 174 -8.91 -4.28 10.53
CA ILE A 174 -9.31 -4.42 9.12
C ILE A 174 -8.55 -5.56 8.44
N LYS A 175 -7.23 -5.43 8.27
CA LYS A 175 -6.44 -6.33 7.42
C LYS A 175 -6.48 -7.77 7.94
N HIS A 176 -6.21 -7.96 9.23
CA HIS A 176 -6.24 -9.29 9.84
C HIS A 176 -7.59 -9.99 9.63
N TYR A 177 -8.69 -9.26 9.78
CA TYR A 177 -10.05 -9.81 9.63
C TYR A 177 -10.42 -10.15 8.19
N ARG A 178 -9.95 -9.35 7.23
CA ARG A 178 -10.10 -9.63 5.80
C ARG A 178 -9.36 -10.92 5.39
N GLU A 179 -8.19 -11.18 5.95
CA GLU A 179 -7.38 -12.35 5.60
C GLU A 179 -7.82 -13.64 6.31
N TYR A 180 -8.18 -13.57 7.60
CA TYR A 180 -8.49 -14.76 8.39
C TYR A 180 -9.90 -15.30 8.13
N GLY A 181 -10.86 -14.41 7.87
CA GLY A 181 -12.27 -14.74 7.70
C GLY A 181 -12.93 -15.15 9.02
N TYR A 182 -14.11 -14.59 9.29
CA TYR A 182 -14.89 -14.90 10.49
C TYR A 182 -16.28 -15.37 10.11
N PRO A 183 -16.91 -16.25 10.91
CA PRO A 183 -18.23 -16.78 10.60
C PRO A 183 -19.24 -15.63 10.45
N LEU A 184 -20.15 -15.77 9.48
CA LEU A 184 -21.26 -14.84 9.30
C LEU A 184 -22.21 -14.95 10.50
N LEU A 185 -22.75 -13.82 10.96
CA LEU A 185 -23.81 -13.80 11.97
C LEU A 185 -25.11 -14.34 11.38
N ASP A 186 -25.26 -15.66 11.43
CA ASP A 186 -26.47 -16.38 11.03
C ASP A 186 -27.29 -16.87 12.23
N ARG A 187 -28.42 -17.53 11.96
CA ARG A 187 -29.31 -18.03 13.01
C ARG A 187 -28.64 -19.11 13.89
N SER A 188 -27.73 -19.90 13.32
CA SER A 188 -27.03 -20.95 14.08
C SER A 188 -26.03 -20.33 15.05
N LEU A 189 -25.26 -19.34 14.59
CA LEU A 189 -24.30 -18.63 15.42
C LEU A 189 -24.99 -17.83 16.53
N VAL A 190 -26.10 -17.15 16.24
CA VAL A 190 -26.87 -16.41 17.25
C VAL A 190 -27.37 -17.35 18.35
N LYS A 191 -27.96 -18.50 17.99
CA LYS A 191 -28.41 -19.50 18.98
C LYS A 191 -27.25 -19.99 19.84
N LYS A 192 -26.16 -20.39 19.19
CA LYS A 192 -24.95 -20.88 19.88
C LYS A 192 -24.41 -19.84 20.87
N MET A 193 -24.30 -18.58 20.47
CA MET A 193 -23.77 -17.51 21.32
C MET A 193 -24.65 -17.26 22.56
N LEU A 194 -25.97 -17.36 22.42
CA LEU A 194 -26.90 -17.20 23.54
C LEU A 194 -26.88 -18.42 24.47
N GLU A 195 -26.83 -19.64 23.93
CA GLU A 195 -26.71 -20.88 24.71
C GLU A 195 -25.40 -20.94 25.51
N GLU A 196 -24.32 -20.36 24.96
CA GLU A 196 -23.00 -20.32 25.59
C GLU A 196 -22.78 -19.09 26.49
N GLU A 197 -23.74 -18.16 26.61
CA GLU A 197 -23.57 -16.86 27.31
C GLU A 197 -23.05 -17.02 28.76
N GLU A 198 -23.61 -17.99 29.49
CA GLU A 198 -23.24 -18.26 30.88
C GLU A 198 -21.78 -18.75 31.03
N ARG A 199 -21.22 -19.32 29.96
CA ARG A 199 -19.83 -19.83 29.93
C ARG A 199 -18.82 -18.74 29.58
N ILE A 200 -19.28 -17.59 29.05
CA ILE A 200 -18.40 -16.49 28.68
C ILE A 200 -17.83 -15.86 29.94
N THR A 201 -16.51 -15.81 30.02
CA THR A 201 -15.78 -15.21 31.15
C THR A 201 -15.49 -13.73 30.93
N LYS A 202 -15.19 -12.99 32.01
CA LYS A 202 -14.80 -11.57 31.91
C LYS A 202 -13.53 -11.43 31.05
N GLY A 203 -13.56 -10.52 30.09
CA GLY A 203 -12.50 -10.26 29.11
C GLY A 203 -12.61 -11.10 27.83
N GLU A 204 -13.42 -12.15 27.84
CA GLU A 204 -13.60 -13.01 26.67
C GLU A 204 -14.34 -12.27 25.55
N THR A 205 -13.85 -12.43 24.32
CA THR A 205 -14.36 -11.76 23.13
C THR A 205 -14.87 -12.76 22.12
N ARG A 206 -16.06 -12.49 21.57
CA ARG A 206 -16.63 -13.23 20.44
C ARG A 206 -16.63 -12.33 19.22
N SER A 207 -16.01 -12.83 18.13
CA SER A 207 -15.91 -12.11 16.86
C SER A 207 -16.67 -12.80 15.75
N PHE A 208 -17.32 -12.03 14.90
CA PHE A 208 -18.06 -12.53 13.74
C PHE A 208 -18.12 -11.49 12.63
N THR A 209 -18.50 -11.93 11.43
CA THR A 209 -18.78 -11.07 10.30
C THR A 209 -20.27 -10.73 10.26
N LEU A 210 -20.60 -9.45 10.11
CA LEU A 210 -21.96 -8.98 9.86
C LEU A 210 -22.02 -8.39 8.45
N ARG A 211 -22.97 -8.85 7.63
CA ARG A 211 -23.18 -8.31 6.28
C ARG A 211 -24.42 -7.44 6.25
N ILE A 212 -24.20 -6.13 6.24
CA ILE A 212 -25.24 -5.13 5.95
C ILE A 212 -25.07 -4.66 4.50
N HIS A 213 -24.93 -3.37 4.24
CA HIS A 213 -24.50 -2.86 2.95
C HIS A 213 -23.03 -3.21 2.64
N PHE A 214 -22.17 -3.09 3.64
CA PHE A 214 -20.77 -3.50 3.60
C PHE A 214 -20.53 -4.68 4.55
N PRO A 215 -19.41 -5.42 4.40
CA PRO A 215 -18.95 -6.37 5.41
C PRO A 215 -18.41 -5.62 6.63
N TRP A 216 -18.84 -6.05 7.82
CA TRP A 216 -18.38 -5.54 9.10
C TRP A 216 -17.79 -6.68 9.90
N HIS A 217 -16.67 -6.40 10.56
CA HIS A 217 -16.16 -7.26 11.60
C HIS A 217 -16.64 -6.72 12.95
N VAL A 218 -17.31 -7.58 13.72
CA VAL A 218 -17.90 -7.23 15.01
C VAL A 218 -17.24 -8.04 16.12
N LYS A 219 -16.89 -7.36 17.20
CA LYS A 219 -16.41 -7.91 18.46
C LYS A 219 -17.43 -7.62 19.54
N ILE A 220 -17.78 -8.65 20.31
CA ILE A 220 -18.52 -8.49 21.57
C ILE A 220 -17.63 -9.02 22.69
N THR A 221 -17.25 -8.15 23.61
CA THR A 221 -16.40 -8.46 24.77
C THR A 221 -17.23 -8.39 26.04
N LYS A 222 -17.12 -9.41 26.90
CA LYS A 222 -17.75 -9.39 28.23
C LYS A 222 -16.89 -8.57 29.19
N GLU A 223 -17.31 -7.37 29.54
CA GLU A 223 -16.56 -6.49 30.46
C GLU A 223 -16.87 -6.80 31.93
N ASP A 224 -18.14 -7.02 32.29
CA ASP A 224 -18.63 -7.26 33.67
C ASP A 224 -17.80 -6.51 34.75
N ASN A 225 -17.54 -5.22 34.51
CA ASN A 225 -16.79 -4.33 35.40
C ASN A 225 -17.77 -3.43 36.17
N PRO A 226 -17.70 -3.36 37.51
CA PRO A 226 -18.52 -2.45 38.31
C PRO A 226 -18.51 -0.99 37.84
N GLU A 227 -17.40 -0.50 37.27
CA GLU A 227 -17.27 0.87 36.75
C GLU A 227 -18.23 1.18 35.60
N TYR A 228 -18.61 0.16 34.83
CA TYR A 228 -19.49 0.29 33.67
C TYR A 228 -20.89 -0.24 33.93
N ALA A 229 -21.25 -0.55 35.18
CA ALA A 229 -22.60 -0.99 35.53
C ALA A 229 -23.65 0.05 35.06
N PRO A 230 -24.80 -0.37 34.52
CA PRO A 230 -25.31 -1.74 34.42
C PRO A 230 -24.83 -2.50 33.16
N TYR A 231 -23.89 -1.96 32.39
CA TYR A 231 -23.41 -2.58 31.17
C TYR A 231 -22.46 -3.74 31.45
N ARG A 232 -22.68 -4.83 30.71
CA ARG A 232 -21.98 -6.11 30.84
C ARG A 232 -21.14 -6.45 29.62
N TYR A 233 -21.54 -5.94 28.46
CA TYR A 233 -20.93 -6.24 27.17
C TYR A 233 -20.55 -4.96 26.43
N ALA A 234 -19.34 -4.92 25.87
CA ALA A 234 -18.91 -3.93 24.89
C ALA A 234 -18.98 -4.52 23.49
N LEU A 235 -19.59 -3.79 22.57
CA LEU A 235 -19.64 -4.12 21.15
C LEU A 235 -18.79 -3.11 20.40
N ASN A 236 -17.85 -3.60 19.61
CA ASN A 236 -17.04 -2.81 18.68
C ASN A 236 -17.19 -3.41 17.29
N ALA A 237 -17.63 -2.62 16.33
CA ALA A 237 -17.81 -3.04 14.95
C ALA A 237 -17.02 -2.11 14.02
N TYR A 238 -16.32 -2.71 13.07
CA TYR A 238 -15.46 -2.03 12.10
C TYR A 238 -15.91 -2.40 10.70
N CYS A 239 -16.26 -1.41 9.89
CA CYS A 239 -16.53 -1.64 8.49
C CYS A 239 -15.22 -2.07 7.83
N LEU A 240 -15.23 -3.19 7.12
CA LEU A 240 -14.01 -3.68 6.51
C LEU A 240 -13.65 -2.89 5.25
N ASP A 241 -14.59 -2.15 4.65
CA ASP A 241 -14.39 -1.47 3.36
C ASP A 241 -14.14 0.04 3.48
N ASN A 242 -14.43 0.63 4.63
CA ASN A 242 -14.18 2.05 4.87
C ASN A 242 -13.97 2.30 6.37
N PRO A 243 -13.50 3.50 6.77
CA PRO A 243 -13.17 3.81 8.17
C PRO A 243 -14.34 3.92 9.15
N GLN A 244 -15.58 3.57 8.76
CA GLN A 244 -16.71 3.61 9.67
C GLN A 244 -16.55 2.57 10.78
N CYS A 245 -16.83 3.00 12.00
CA CYS A 245 -16.89 2.12 13.17
C CYS A 245 -18.15 2.40 13.97
N PHE A 246 -18.55 1.41 14.76
CA PHE A 246 -19.68 1.51 15.67
C PHE A 246 -19.30 0.89 17.01
N ASN A 247 -19.49 1.63 18.10
CA ASN A 247 -19.07 1.21 19.42
C ASN A 247 -20.18 1.49 20.43
N ARG A 248 -20.63 0.47 21.17
CA ARG A 248 -21.70 0.64 22.16
C ARG A 248 -21.65 -0.43 23.24
N ARG A 249 -22.11 -0.07 24.45
CA ARG A 249 -22.24 -0.99 25.58
C ARG A 249 -23.67 -1.46 25.78
N TYR A 250 -23.84 -2.70 26.23
CA TYR A 250 -25.13 -3.36 26.45
C TYR A 250 -25.21 -4.07 27.79
N THR A 251 -26.42 -4.13 28.34
CA THR A 251 -26.71 -4.83 29.60
C THR A 251 -26.77 -6.35 29.43
N THR A 252 -27.09 -6.84 28.22
CA THR A 252 -27.22 -8.28 27.91
C THR A 252 -26.63 -8.57 26.53
N LEU A 253 -26.19 -9.82 26.32
CA LEU A 253 -25.70 -10.27 25.02
C LEU A 253 -26.80 -10.20 23.96
N GLU A 254 -28.03 -10.56 24.35
CA GLU A 254 -29.21 -10.52 23.48
C GLU A 254 -29.43 -9.13 22.85
N LYS A 255 -29.35 -8.06 23.65
CA LYS A 255 -29.51 -6.69 23.14
C LYS A 255 -28.40 -6.29 22.17
N ALA A 256 -27.17 -6.72 22.44
CA ALA A 256 -26.04 -6.46 21.55
C ALA A 256 -26.23 -7.15 20.20
N LEU A 257 -26.59 -8.44 20.21
CA LEU A 257 -26.86 -9.22 18.99
C LEU A 257 -28.06 -8.69 18.21
N LEU A 258 -29.14 -8.29 18.90
CA LEU A 258 -30.32 -7.73 18.24
C LEU A 258 -29.98 -6.44 17.49
N HIS A 259 -29.16 -5.57 18.10
CA HIS A 259 -28.75 -4.33 17.45
C HIS A 259 -27.85 -4.59 16.23
N CYS A 260 -26.97 -5.61 16.26
CA CYS A 260 -26.26 -6.08 15.07
C CYS A 260 -27.21 -6.51 13.95
N LEU A 261 -28.22 -7.33 14.28
CA LEU A 261 -29.17 -7.86 13.30
C LEU A 261 -30.06 -6.78 12.67
N ASN A 262 -30.30 -5.69 13.41
CA ASN A 262 -30.98 -4.49 12.92
C ASN A 262 -30.03 -3.48 12.24
N GLY A 263 -28.76 -3.86 12.01
CA GLY A 263 -27.80 -3.06 11.25
C GLY A 263 -27.34 -1.79 11.97
N PHE A 264 -27.21 -1.84 13.29
CA PHE A 264 -26.83 -0.70 14.12
C PHE A 264 -27.79 0.50 13.99
N ASN A 265 -29.09 0.23 13.80
CA ASN A 265 -30.11 1.26 13.67
C ASN A 265 -30.28 2.07 14.96
N GLU A 266 -29.73 3.28 14.97
CA GLU A 266 -29.95 4.27 16.05
C GLU A 266 -31.03 5.30 15.72
N ASN A 267 -31.63 5.22 14.52
CA ASN A 267 -32.62 6.20 14.09
C ASN A 267 -34.04 5.79 14.52
N ALA A 268 -34.59 6.51 15.50
CA ALA A 268 -35.94 6.28 16.02
C ALA A 268 -37.06 6.40 14.95
N THR A 269 -36.82 7.07 13.81
CA THR A 269 -37.81 7.14 12.73
C THR A 269 -37.79 5.92 11.81
N ILE A 270 -36.72 5.13 11.85
CA ILE A 270 -36.57 3.91 11.05
C ILE A 270 -36.93 2.73 11.94
N LYS A 271 -37.92 1.94 11.50
CA LYS A 271 -38.33 0.73 12.24
C LYS A 271 -37.25 -0.34 12.13
N ASP A 272 -36.97 -0.96 13.27
CA ASP A 272 -36.14 -2.15 13.34
C ASP A 272 -36.73 -3.31 12.52
N ARG A 273 -35.86 -4.13 11.94
CA ARG A 273 -36.26 -5.32 11.19
C ARG A 273 -36.79 -6.41 12.11
N TYR A 274 -36.21 -6.51 13.31
CA TYR A 274 -36.57 -7.49 14.34
C TYR A 274 -36.75 -6.77 15.68
N HIS A 275 -37.84 -7.05 16.37
CA HIS A 275 -38.13 -6.51 17.70
C HIS A 275 -37.51 -7.37 18.82
N SER A 276 -37.16 -8.62 18.51
CA SER A 276 -36.55 -9.57 19.44
C SER A 276 -35.68 -10.58 18.69
N ILE A 277 -34.77 -11.25 19.41
CA ILE A 277 -34.03 -12.37 18.82
C ILE A 277 -34.97 -13.52 18.47
N GLY A 278 -36.01 -13.78 19.26
CA GLY A 278 -37.02 -14.80 18.96
C GLY A 278 -37.65 -14.63 17.58
N GLU A 279 -38.03 -13.39 17.23
CA GLU A 279 -38.56 -13.05 15.91
C GLU A 279 -37.57 -13.39 14.78
N TYR A 280 -36.30 -13.00 14.94
CA TYR A 280 -35.24 -13.32 13.99
C TYR A 280 -35.05 -14.83 13.78
N LEU A 281 -35.14 -15.61 14.86
CA LEU A 281 -34.93 -17.05 14.83
C LEU A 281 -36.10 -17.83 14.20
N ILE A 282 -37.30 -17.24 14.14
CA ILE A 282 -38.52 -17.88 13.61
C ILE A 282 -38.77 -17.57 12.12
N GLN A 283 -38.28 -16.44 11.60
CA GLN A 283 -38.40 -16.14 10.16
C GLN A 283 -37.74 -17.25 9.33
N LYS A 284 -38.42 -17.71 8.27
CA LYS A 284 -37.87 -18.67 7.29
C LYS A 284 -36.84 -17.97 6.43
#